data_AF-A0A0N1BLB6-F1
#
_entry.id   AF-A0A0N1BLB6-F1
#
_cell.length_a   1.000
_cell.length_b   1.000
_cell.length_c   1.000
_cell.angle_alpha   90.00
_cell.angle_beta   90.00
_cell.angle_gamma   90.00
#
_symmetry.space_group_name_H-M   'P 1'
#
loop_
_entity.id
_entity.type
_entity.pdbx_description
1 polymer ?
#
loop_
_entity_poly.entity_id
_entity_poly.type
_entity_poly.pdbx_seq_one_letter_code
_entity_poly.pdbx_strand_id
1 'polypeptide(L)'
;MLFPTLAFGVFFLFVYFTAWSLDRENGRRKLFLLLASWVFYAQWDWRFVALLIASAVLNWGIAVLIARSDEAGRRKLLVGLGVAANLLILGFFKYYGFFVEQAGELLARFGWERD
;
A
#
# COMPACT_ATOMS: atom_id res chain seq x y z
N MET A 1 -11.39 -5.06 -9.51
CA MET A 1 -11.91 -4.28 -10.67
C MET A 1 -10.73 -3.61 -11.38
N LEU A 2 -10.69 -3.61 -12.71
CA LEU A 2 -9.61 -2.96 -13.48
C LEU A 2 -10.09 -1.62 -14.06
N PHE A 3 -9.21 -0.64 -14.17
CA PHE A 3 -9.54 0.69 -14.71
C PHE A 3 -10.26 0.71 -16.06
N PRO A 4 -9.88 -0.10 -17.08
CA PRO A 4 -10.57 -0.09 -18.38
C PRO A 4 -11.92 -0.85 -18.38
N THR A 5 -12.43 -1.30 -17.23
CA THR A 5 -13.66 -2.11 -17.19
C THR A 5 -14.91 -1.27 -16.94
N LEU A 6 -16.05 -1.69 -17.49
CA LEU A 6 -17.35 -1.06 -17.23
C LEU A 6 -17.68 -1.05 -15.73
N ALA A 7 -17.32 -2.11 -15.01
CA ALA A 7 -17.50 -2.20 -13.56
C ALA A 7 -16.80 -1.04 -12.82
N PHE A 8 -15.58 -0.68 -13.23
CA PHE A 8 -14.89 0.49 -12.69
C PHE A 8 -15.62 1.79 -13.06
N GLY A 9 -16.08 1.94 -14.30
CA GLY A 9 -16.84 3.13 -14.73
C GLY A 9 -18.10 3.37 -13.88
N VAL A 10 -18.90 2.32 -13.65
CA VAL A 10 -20.09 2.39 -12.80
C VAL A 10 -19.72 2.71 -11.35
N PHE A 11 -18.72 2.02 -10.80
CA PHE A 11 -18.22 2.28 -9.45
C PHE A 11 -17.73 3.73 -9.29
N PHE A 12 -16.97 4.24 -10.25
CA PHE A 12 -16.47 5.60 -10.27
C PHE A 12 -17.60 6.62 -10.27
N LEU A 13 -18.61 6.48 -11.13
CA LEU A 13 -19.76 7.39 -11.18
C LEU A 13 -20.51 7.38 -9.85
N PHE A 14 -20.75 6.21 -9.28
CA PHE A 14 -21.38 6.09 -7.96
C PHE A 14 -20.59 6.83 -6.87
N VAL A 15 -19.27 6.58 -6.78
CA VAL A 15 -18.39 7.23 -5.80
C VAL A 15 -18.35 8.74 -6.04
N TYR A 16 -18.26 9.18 -7.29
CA TYR A 16 -18.21 10.59 -7.66
C TYR A 16 -19.48 11.32 -7.22
N PHE A 17 -20.66 10.85 -7.61
CA PHE A 17 -21.92 11.50 -7.26
C PHE A 17 -22.18 11.46 -5.75
N THR A 18 -21.86 10.35 -5.08
CA THR A 18 -21.99 10.25 -3.62
C THR A 18 -21.05 11.25 -2.92
N ALA A 19 -19.78 11.29 -3.31
CA ALA A 19 -18.80 12.24 -2.76
C ALA A 19 -19.14 13.71 -3.06
N TRP A 20 -19.82 13.98 -4.18
CA TRP A 20 -20.31 15.31 -4.52
C TRP A 20 -21.54 15.70 -3.69
N SER A 21 -22.43 14.74 -3.40
CA SER A 21 -23.64 14.96 -2.60
C SER A 21 -23.38 15.13 -1.10
N LEU A 22 -22.28 14.56 -0.59
CA LEU A 22 -21.83 14.75 0.78
C LEU A 22 -21.52 16.25 0.99
N ASP A 23 -22.06 16.81 2.08
CA ASP A 23 -21.91 18.21 2.46
C ASP A 23 -20.45 18.69 2.36
N ARG A 24 -20.27 20.01 2.21
CA ARG A 24 -18.94 20.68 2.22
C ARG A 24 -18.09 20.40 3.48
N GLU A 25 -18.63 19.70 4.47
CA GLU A 25 -17.89 19.16 5.60
C GLU A 25 -16.84 18.15 5.11
N ASN A 26 -15.61 18.63 4.95
CA ASN A 26 -14.47 17.89 4.43
C ASN A 26 -14.19 16.55 5.15
N GLY A 27 -14.62 16.38 6.41
CA GLY A 27 -14.41 15.17 7.19
C GLY A 27 -15.13 13.94 6.60
N ARG A 28 -16.45 14.04 6.43
CA ARG A 28 -17.29 12.94 5.93
C ARG A 28 -16.90 12.53 4.51
N ARG A 29 -16.63 13.52 3.66
CA ARG A 29 -16.16 13.30 2.29
C ARG A 29 -14.83 12.55 2.24
N LYS A 30 -13.85 12.93 3.07
CA LYS A 30 -12.56 12.23 3.15
C LYS A 30 -12.72 10.80 3.63
N LEU A 31 -13.53 10.57 4.67
CA LEU A 31 -13.79 9.22 5.18
C LEU A 31 -14.46 8.34 4.12
N PHE A 32 -15.47 8.87 3.42
CA PHE A 32 -16.13 8.16 2.33
C PHE A 32 -15.14 7.78 1.21
N LEU A 33 -14.32 8.74 0.76
CA LEU A 33 -13.32 8.48 -0.28
C LEU A 33 -12.26 7.47 0.16
N LEU A 34 -11.87 7.48 1.44
CA LEU A 34 -10.94 6.49 1.99
C LEU A 34 -11.56 5.09 1.97
N LEU A 35 -12.81 4.95 2.43
CA LEU A 35 -13.53 3.68 2.40
C LEU A 35 -13.76 3.19 0.96
N ALA A 36 -14.14 4.07 0.06
CA ALA A 36 -14.30 3.74 -1.36
C ALA A 36 -12.98 3.25 -1.97
N SER A 37 -11.86 3.88 -1.65
CA SER A 37 -10.52 3.44 -2.05
C SER A 37 -10.23 2.02 -1.53
N TRP A 38 -10.49 1.75 -0.24
CA TRP A 38 -10.29 0.41 0.32
C TRP A 38 -11.18 -0.65 -0.34
N VAL A 39 -12.45 -0.35 -0.60
CA VAL A 39 -13.34 -1.26 -1.33
C VAL A 39 -12.79 -1.54 -2.72
N PHE A 40 -12.36 -0.52 -3.46
CA PHE A 40 -11.77 -0.69 -4.79
C PHE A 40 -10.54 -1.60 -4.77
N TYR A 41 -9.61 -1.41 -3.82
CA TYR A 41 -8.43 -2.26 -3.68
C TYR A 41 -8.76 -3.68 -3.17
N ALA A 42 -9.74 -3.82 -2.26
CA ALA A 42 -10.17 -5.11 -1.73
C ALA A 42 -10.76 -6.03 -2.82
N GLN A 43 -11.36 -5.44 -3.86
CA GLN A 43 -11.88 -6.18 -5.02
C GLN A 43 -10.79 -6.90 -5.83
N TRP A 44 -9.53 -6.55 -5.65
CA TRP A 44 -8.40 -7.30 -6.22
C TRP A 44 -7.92 -8.37 -5.25
N ASP A 45 -7.47 -7.95 -4.07
CA ASP A 45 -7.13 -8.84 -2.95
C ASP A 45 -7.15 -8.03 -1.65
N TRP A 46 -7.95 -8.47 -0.69
CA TRP A 46 -8.12 -7.80 0.60
C TRP A 46 -6.82 -7.71 1.41
N ARG A 47 -5.87 -8.65 1.22
CA ARG A 47 -4.56 -8.65 1.89
C ARG A 47 -3.76 -7.40 1.56
N PHE A 48 -3.92 -6.85 0.35
CA PHE A 48 -3.23 -5.63 -0.06
C PHE A 48 -3.84 -4.37 0.56
N VAL A 49 -5.11 -4.41 1.01
CA VAL A 49 -5.69 -3.32 1.79
C VAL A 49 -5.04 -3.24 3.16
N ALA A 50 -4.83 -4.39 3.83
CA ALA A 50 -4.09 -4.43 5.09
C ALA A 50 -2.67 -3.88 4.93
N LEU A 51 -1.99 -4.22 3.83
CA LEU A 51 -0.69 -3.67 3.49
C LEU A 51 -0.73 -2.15 3.25
N LEU A 52 -1.73 -1.65 2.51
CA LEU A 52 -1.89 -0.20 2.26
C LEU A 52 -2.08 0.56 3.57
N ILE A 53 -2.91 0.04 4.48
CA ILE A 53 -3.12 0.62 5.81
C ILE A 53 -1.83 0.59 6.62
N ALA A 54 -1.13 -0.54 6.67
CA ALA A 54 0.14 -0.67 7.38
C ALA A 54 1.20 0.30 6.84
N SER A 55 1.32 0.40 5.51
CA SER A 55 2.22 1.35 4.84
C SER A 55 1.85 2.79 5.15
N ALA A 56 0.57 3.15 5.12
CA ALA A 56 0.10 4.49 5.46
C ALA A 56 0.42 4.86 6.92
N VAL A 57 0.15 3.95 7.87
CA VAL A 57 0.44 4.15 9.30
C VAL A 57 1.95 4.25 9.54
N LEU A 58 2.76 3.41 8.90
CA LEU A 58 4.22 3.46 8.99
C LEU A 58 4.75 4.79 8.48
N ASN A 59 4.33 5.22 7.29
CA ASN A 59 4.76 6.49 6.71
C ASN A 59 4.31 7.69 7.56
N TRP A 60 3.08 7.67 8.07
CA TRP A 60 2.58 8.70 8.96
C TRP A 60 3.37 8.75 10.27
N GLY A 61 3.65 7.60 10.89
CA GLY A 61 4.46 7.50 12.11
C GLY A 61 5.87 8.07 11.91
N ILE A 62 6.53 7.71 10.81
CA ILE A 62 7.85 8.25 10.45
C ILE A 62 7.78 9.75 10.23
N ALA A 63 6.77 10.25 9.52
CA ALA A 63 6.58 11.69 9.31
C ALA A 63 6.41 12.45 10.63
N VAL A 64 5.64 11.92 11.58
CA VAL A 64 5.48 12.49 12.92
C VAL A 64 6.81 12.50 13.68
N LEU A 65 7.59 11.42 13.63
CA LEU A 65 8.90 11.36 14.27
C LEU A 65 9.89 12.37 13.66
N ILE A 66 9.85 12.57 12.33
CA ILE A 66 10.66 13.58 11.64
C ILE A 66 10.25 14.98 12.09
N ALA A 67 8.95 15.26 12.17
CA ALA A 67 8.42 16.56 12.57
C ALA A 67 8.76 16.93 14.02
N ARG A 68 8.91 15.95 14.91
CA ARG A 68 9.27 16.13 16.32
C ARG A 68 10.77 16.13 16.60
N SER A 69 11.61 15.92 15.59
CA SER A 69 13.05 15.82 15.76
C SER A 69 13.71 17.16 15.46
N ASP A 70 14.36 17.77 16.45
CA ASP A 70 15.11 19.02 16.26
C ASP A 70 16.52 18.79 15.68
N GLU A 71 17.05 17.58 15.84
CA GLU A 71 18.38 17.22 15.35
C GLU A 71 18.36 16.81 13.86
N ALA A 72 19.19 17.49 13.05
CA ALA A 72 19.28 17.23 11.61
C ALA A 72 19.75 15.80 11.27
N GLY A 73 20.68 15.24 12.05
CA GLY A 73 21.18 13.87 11.87
C GLY A 73 20.07 12.82 12.04
N ARG A 74 19.29 12.95 13.13
CA ARG A 74 18.16 12.07 13.42
C ARG A 74 17.05 12.17 12.37
N ARG A 75 16.72 13.37 11.88
CA ARG A 75 15.76 13.55 10.77
C ARG A 75 16.21 12.80 9.52
N LYS A 76 17.50 12.91 9.14
CA LYS A 76 18.05 12.22 7.98
C LYS A 76 18.00 10.70 8.13
N LEU A 77 18.31 10.18 9.32
CA LEU A 77 18.16 8.75 9.62
C LEU A 77 16.71 8.29 9.48
N LEU A 78 15.75 9.01 10.05
CA LEU A 78 14.32 8.68 9.97
C LEU A 78 13.79 8.66 8.53
N VAL A 79 14.20 9.62 7.71
CA VAL A 79 13.90 9.62 6.28
C VAL A 79 14.50 8.39 5.60
N GLY A 80 15.77 8.08 5.88
CA GLY A 80 16.44 6.90 5.35
C GLY A 80 15.71 5.59 5.72
N LEU A 81 15.29 5.45 6.97
CA LEU A 81 14.49 4.30 7.43
C LEU A 81 13.13 4.24 6.74
N GLY A 82 12.45 5.37 6.55
CA GLY A 82 11.17 5.42 5.83
C GLY A 82 11.31 5.02 4.36
N VAL A 83 12.32 5.53 3.67
CA VAL A 83 12.61 5.15 2.28
C VAL A 83 12.95 3.66 2.21
N ALA A 84 13.84 3.17 3.09
CA ALA A 84 14.21 1.77 3.15
C ALA A 84 13.00 0.85 3.39
N ALA A 85 12.10 1.19 4.32
CA ALA A 85 10.89 0.42 4.58
C ALA A 85 9.96 0.36 3.35
N ASN A 86 9.74 1.49 2.66
CA ASN A 86 8.93 1.49 1.44
C ASN A 86 9.58 0.69 0.30
N LEU A 87 10.91 0.79 0.15
CA LEU A 87 11.66 0.01 -0.85
C LEU A 87 11.64 -1.49 -0.53
N LEU A 88 11.68 -1.88 0.74
CA LEU A 88 11.54 -3.28 1.15
C LEU A 88 10.15 -3.82 0.80
N ILE A 89 9.08 -3.06 1.10
CA ILE A 89 7.72 -3.44 0.71
C ILE A 89 7.62 -3.59 -0.81
N LEU A 90 8.12 -2.60 -1.57
CA LEU A 90 8.10 -2.62 -3.03
C LEU A 90 8.92 -3.78 -3.60
N GLY A 91 10.12 -4.01 -3.06
CA GLY A 91 11.03 -5.08 -3.46
C GLY A 91 10.43 -6.45 -3.22
N PHE A 92 9.84 -6.66 -2.04
CA PHE A 92 9.09 -7.87 -1.73
C PHE A 92 7.97 -8.07 -2.76
N PHE A 93 7.10 -7.07 -2.96
CA PHE A 93 5.97 -7.20 -3.89
C PHE A 93 6.37 -7.46 -5.34
N LYS A 94 7.43 -6.82 -5.81
CA LYS A 94 7.86 -6.90 -7.20
C LYS A 94 8.65 -8.17 -7.50
N TYR A 95 9.44 -8.66 -6.54
CA TYR A 95 10.42 -9.72 -6.78
C TYR A 95 10.18 -10.99 -5.96
N TYR A 96 9.17 -11.06 -5.10
CA TYR A 96 8.91 -12.24 -4.28
C TYR A 96 8.84 -13.54 -5.10
N GLY A 97 8.10 -13.54 -6.21
CA GLY A 97 8.01 -14.70 -7.10
C GLY A 97 9.37 -15.12 -7.66
N PHE A 98 10.13 -14.16 -8.18
CA PHE A 98 11.49 -14.39 -8.67
C PHE A 98 12.41 -14.95 -7.59
N PHE A 99 12.38 -14.39 -6.38
CA PHE A 99 13.20 -14.88 -5.26
C PHE A 99 12.84 -16.31 -4.86
N VAL A 100 11.54 -16.64 -4.80
CA VAL A 100 11.08 -18.00 -4.46
C VAL A 100 11.50 -19.00 -5.54
N GLU A 101 11.37 -18.63 -6.81
CA GLU A 101 11.77 -19.47 -7.95
C GLU A 101 13.27 -19.74 -7.95
N GLN A 102 14.11 -18.69 -7.87
CA GLN A 102 15.55 -18.87 -7.82
C GLN A 102 16.02 -19.63 -6.58
N ALA A 103 15.39 -19.43 -5.43
CA ALA A 103 15.70 -20.18 -4.21
C ALA A 103 15.34 -21.66 -4.36
N GLY A 104 14.19 -21.97 -4.98
CA GLY A 104 13.76 -23.33 -5.28
C GLY A 104 14.74 -24.05 -6.22
N GLU A 105 15.13 -23.41 -7.32
CA GLU A 105 16.13 -23.95 -8.25
C GLU A 105 17.47 -24.23 -7.57
N LEU A 106 17.90 -23.34 -6.68
CA LEU A 106 19.17 -23.48 -5.96
C LEU A 106 19.10 -24.63 -4.95
N LEU A 107 18.01 -24.76 -4.20
CA LEU A 107 17.78 -25.85 -3.25
C LEU A 107 17.65 -27.22 -3.94
N ALA A 108 16.98 -27.29 -5.10
CA ALA A 108 16.89 -28.50 -5.91
C ALA A 108 18.28 -28.98 -6.37
N ARG A 109 19.19 -28.05 -6.74
CA ARG A 109 20.59 -28.39 -7.07
C ARG A 109 21.38 -28.95 -5.88
N PHE A 110 20.97 -28.64 -4.65
CA PHE A 110 21.54 -29.20 -3.43
C PHE A 110 20.83 -30.48 -2.96
N GLY A 111 19.92 -31.05 -3.76
CA GLY A 111 19.19 -32.28 -3.46
C GLY A 111 18.00 -32.10 -2.51
N TRP A 112 17.62 -30.86 -2.20
CA TRP A 112 16.35 -30.54 -1.54
C TRP A 112 15.29 -30.25 -2.60
N GLU A 113 14.74 -31.30 -3.20
CA GLU A 113 13.51 -31.21 -3.98
C GLU A 113 12.30 -31.25 -3.04
N ARG A 114 11.30 -30.40 -3.31
CA ARG A 114 9.95 -30.60 -2.77
C ARG A 114 9.26 -31.62 -3.67
N ASP A 115 8.71 -32.67 -3.06
CA ASP A 115 7.72 -33.54 -3.72
C ASP A 115 6.58 -32.72 -4.36
#